data_AF-A0A2S8G984-F1
#
_entry.id   AF-A0A2S8G984-F1
#
_cell.length_a   1.000
_cell.length_b   1.000
_cell.length_c   1.000
_cell.angle_alpha   90.00
_cell.angle_beta   90.00
_cell.angle_gamma   90.00
#
_symmetry.space_group_name_H-M   'P 1'
#
loop_
_entity.id
_entity.type
_entity.pdbx_description
1 polymer ?
#
loop_
_entity_poly.entity_id
_entity_poly.type
_entity_poly.pdbx_seq_one_letter_code
_entity_poly.pdbx_strand_id
1 'polypeptide(L)'
;MDAPQTPKPNHRMILAEIVEGLREYQQILVDSAGKVSNTDIAMRLYHVAGEHGKLETQLRQFAQGELADDTPLATPFLNQIRALGQRLREFGDLSRSRYVMCEIIQTEERMIRRFRALIDQVTDTAWRKRLTTYLFRMLEVRESISRLRNVQTNEYKRGPTQRPSGNTAGSTNRLN
;
A
#
# COMPACT_ATOMS: atom_id res chain seq x y z
N MET A 1 1.68 18.19 32.72
CA MET A 1 2.36 17.69 31.50
C MET A 1 2.94 16.34 31.87
N ASP A 2 2.35 15.24 31.39
CA ASP A 2 2.89 13.90 31.66
C ASP A 2 4.19 13.72 30.87
N ALA A 3 5.27 13.37 31.58
CA ALA A 3 6.54 13.01 30.97
C ALA A 3 6.32 11.93 29.89
N PRO A 4 7.05 11.95 28.76
CA PRO A 4 6.95 10.90 27.77
C PRO A 4 7.39 9.58 28.41
N GLN A 5 6.43 8.72 28.75
CA GLN A 5 6.71 7.39 29.26
C GLN A 5 7.48 6.63 28.18
N THR A 6 8.71 6.24 28.51
CA THR A 6 9.55 5.41 27.66
C THR A 6 8.80 4.12 27.28
N PRO A 7 8.88 3.67 26.03
CA PRO A 7 8.17 2.49 25.59
C PRO A 7 8.67 1.26 26.35
N LYS A 8 7.73 0.53 26.96
CA LYS A 8 8.01 -0.79 27.56
C LYS A 8 8.43 -1.77 26.46
N PRO A 9 9.17 -2.86 26.78
CA PRO A 9 9.61 -3.84 25.78
C PRO A 9 8.49 -4.35 24.87
N ASN A 10 7.31 -4.65 25.43
CA ASN A 10 6.14 -5.06 24.64
C ASN A 10 5.65 -3.96 23.68
N HIS A 11 5.69 -2.68 24.09
CA HIS A 11 5.33 -1.56 23.21
C HIS A 11 6.34 -1.41 22.07
N ARG A 12 7.64 -1.64 22.34
CA ARG A 12 8.71 -1.62 21.34
C ARG A 12 8.52 -2.74 20.30
N MET A 13 8.22 -3.96 20.73
CA MET A 13 7.94 -5.08 19.82
C MET A 13 6.73 -4.79 18.91
N ILE A 14 5.63 -4.29 19.48
CA ILE A 14 4.43 -3.89 18.71
C ILE A 14 4.77 -2.81 17.70
N LEU A 15 5.49 -1.77 18.12
CA LEU A 15 5.95 -0.70 17.23
C LEU A 15 6.86 -1.24 16.13
N ALA A 16 7.78 -2.14 16.44
CA ALA A 16 8.70 -2.72 15.48
C ALA A 16 7.95 -3.52 14.40
N GLU A 17 6.97 -4.36 14.79
CA GLU A 17 6.14 -5.09 13.81
C GLU A 17 5.30 -4.15 12.94
N ILE A 18 4.74 -3.08 13.52
CA ILE A 18 3.96 -2.09 12.78
C ILE A 18 4.85 -1.34 11.77
N VAL A 19 5.99 -0.83 12.23
CA VAL A 19 6.94 -0.08 11.41
C VAL A 19 7.49 -0.93 10.27
N GLU A 20 7.85 -2.18 10.55
CA GLU A 20 8.35 -3.09 9.53
C GLU A 20 7.25 -3.45 8.52
N GLY A 21 6.01 -3.67 8.98
CA GLY A 21 4.87 -3.91 8.10
C GLY A 21 4.59 -2.75 7.15
N LEU A 22 4.67 -1.51 7.65
CA LEU A 22 4.55 -0.29 6.83
C LEU A 22 5.66 -0.18 5.79
N ARG A 23 6.90 -0.43 6.19
CA ARG A 23 8.07 -0.37 5.30
C ARG A 23 7.99 -1.38 4.17
N GLU A 24 7.69 -2.64 4.47
CA GLU A 24 7.53 -3.70 3.46
C GLU A 24 6.37 -3.40 2.51
N TYR A 25 5.25 -2.91 3.04
CA TYR A 25 4.11 -2.51 2.23
C TYR A 25 4.42 -1.27 1.35
N GLN A 26 5.19 -0.31 1.86
CA GLN A 26 5.66 0.83 1.07
C GLN A 26 6.50 0.38 -0.12
N GLN A 27 7.43 -0.57 0.08
CA GLN A 27 8.22 -1.12 -1.02
C GLN A 27 7.33 -1.76 -2.09
N ILE A 28 6.31 -2.51 -1.68
CA ILE A 28 5.31 -3.09 -2.60
C ILE A 28 4.62 -2.01 -3.42
N LEU A 29 4.19 -0.91 -2.79
CA LEU A 29 3.51 0.19 -3.48
C LEU A 29 4.42 0.87 -4.50
N VAL A 30 5.69 1.11 -4.14
CA VAL A 30 6.71 1.72 -5.03
C VAL A 30 7.01 0.81 -6.21
N ASP A 31 7.29 -0.48 -5.95
CA ASP A 31 7.56 -1.48 -6.99
C ASP A 31 6.35 -1.61 -7.93
N SER A 32 5.15 -1.58 -7.37
CA SER A 32 3.92 -1.65 -8.16
C SER A 32 3.73 -0.40 -9.02
N ALA A 33 4.00 0.79 -8.47
CA ALA A 33 3.91 2.05 -9.20
C ALA A 33 4.86 2.08 -10.41
N GLY A 34 6.09 1.57 -10.26
CA GLY A 34 7.07 1.48 -11.34
C GLY A 34 6.68 0.51 -12.48
N LYS A 35 5.70 -0.36 -12.23
CA LYS A 35 5.24 -1.39 -13.18
C LYS A 35 3.87 -1.10 -13.78
N VAL A 36 3.25 0.02 -13.43
CA VAL A 36 1.95 0.43 -13.99
C VAL A 36 2.21 1.47 -15.10
N SER A 37 1.84 1.15 -16.33
CA SER A 37 1.85 2.04 -17.50
C SER A 37 0.83 3.19 -17.42
N ASN A 38 -0.23 3.07 -16.61
CA ASN A 38 -1.14 4.18 -16.33
C ASN A 38 -0.49 5.17 -15.33
N THR A 39 -0.11 6.36 -15.82
CA THR A 39 0.53 7.42 -15.04
C THR A 39 -0.29 7.86 -13.83
N ASP A 40 -1.62 7.97 -13.94
CA ASP A 40 -2.48 8.42 -12.83
C ASP A 40 -2.50 7.39 -11.70
N ILE A 41 -2.56 6.10 -12.06
CA ILE A 41 -2.51 5.01 -11.07
C ILE A 41 -1.13 4.96 -10.43
N ALA A 42 -0.05 5.06 -11.21
CA ALA A 42 1.31 5.07 -10.70
C ALA A 42 1.56 6.23 -9.73
N MET A 43 1.17 7.46 -10.10
CA MET A 43 1.31 8.65 -9.25
C MET A 43 0.56 8.51 -7.93
N ARG A 44 -0.63 7.91 -7.96
CA ARG A 44 -1.40 7.67 -6.74
C ARG A 44 -0.79 6.57 -5.86
N LEU A 45 -0.22 5.51 -6.44
CA LEU A 45 0.52 4.50 -5.67
C LEU A 45 1.77 5.13 -5.00
N TYR A 46 2.52 5.98 -5.71
CA TYR A 46 3.62 6.73 -5.12
C TYR A 46 3.17 7.68 -4.01
N HIS A 47 2.04 8.37 -4.20
CA HIS A 47 1.48 9.23 -3.17
C HIS A 47 1.15 8.44 -1.90
N VAL A 48 0.49 7.29 -2.02
CA VAL A 48 0.14 6.45 -0.88
C VAL A 48 1.38 5.87 -0.21
N ALA A 49 2.38 5.44 -0.99
CA ALA A 49 3.67 5.04 -0.44
C ALA A 49 4.31 6.16 0.39
N GLY A 50 4.22 7.41 -0.08
CA GLY A 50 4.69 8.59 0.64
C GLY A 50 3.94 8.85 1.95
N GLU A 51 2.63 8.69 1.96
CA GLU A 51 1.83 8.85 3.19
C GLU A 51 2.15 7.74 4.22
N HIS A 52 2.31 6.49 3.78
CA HIS A 52 2.78 5.40 4.66
C HIS A 52 4.20 5.65 5.17
N GLY A 53 5.11 6.19 4.36
CA GLY A 53 6.47 6.55 4.79
C GLY A 53 6.53 7.69 5.82
N LYS A 54 5.64 8.68 5.70
CA LYS A 54 5.47 9.72 6.75
C LYS A 54 5.01 9.09 8.06
N LEU A 55 4.07 8.16 7.99
CA LEU A 55 3.55 7.46 9.16
C LEU A 55 4.63 6.60 9.83
N GLU A 56 5.40 5.85 9.04
CA GLU A 56 6.56 5.07 9.51
C GLU A 56 7.54 5.96 10.27
N THR A 57 7.89 7.13 9.70
CA THR A 57 8.81 8.09 10.31
C THR A 57 8.29 8.59 11.66
N GLN A 58 7.01 8.94 11.74
CA GLN A 58 6.37 9.38 12.99
C GLN A 58 6.36 8.29 14.07
N LEU A 59 6.10 7.03 13.67
CA LEU A 59 6.12 5.89 14.58
C LEU A 59 7.53 5.57 15.09
N ARG A 60 8.56 5.69 14.24
CA ARG A 60 9.98 5.56 14.65
C ARG A 60 10.38 6.64 15.65
N GLN A 61 10.01 7.90 15.40
CA GLN A 61 10.27 9.00 16.34
C GLN A 61 9.57 8.75 17.68
N PHE A 62 8.33 8.24 17.63
CA PHE A 62 7.56 7.87 18.81
C PHE A 62 8.19 6.73 19.62
N ALA A 63 8.88 5.80 18.96
CA ALA A 63 9.61 4.71 19.61
C ALA A 63 10.89 5.18 20.35
N GLN A 64 11.32 6.43 20.15
CA GLN A 64 12.49 7.04 20.82
C GLN A 64 13.79 6.21 20.69
N GLY A 65 14.03 5.54 19.56
CA GLY A 65 15.26 4.78 19.36
C GLY A 65 15.22 3.84 18.15
N GLU A 66 16.31 3.09 17.97
CA GLU A 66 16.41 2.05 16.96
C GLU A 66 15.52 0.86 17.33
N LEU A 67 14.48 0.64 16.52
CA LEU A 67 13.61 -0.54 16.62
C LEU A 67 14.24 -1.79 15.98
N ALA A 68 15.41 -1.66 15.35
CA ALA A 68 16.04 -2.72 14.55
C ALA A 68 16.26 -4.02 15.35
N ASP A 69 16.68 -3.89 16.61
CA ASP A 69 16.91 -5.04 17.50
C ASP A 69 15.61 -5.68 18.02
N ASP A 70 14.51 -4.93 18.01
CA ASP A 70 13.20 -5.38 18.48
C ASP A 70 12.32 -5.92 17.35
N THR A 71 12.72 -5.76 16.08
CA THR A 71 11.94 -6.18 14.91
C THR A 71 11.88 -7.70 14.84
N PRO A 72 10.70 -8.33 15.02
CA PRO A 72 10.58 -9.76 14.81
C PRO A 72 10.71 -10.04 13.31
N LEU A 73 11.89 -10.48 12.89
CA LEU A 73 12.25 -10.71 11.48
C LEU A 73 11.33 -11.71 10.75
N ALA A 74 10.49 -12.48 11.43
CA ALA A 74 9.70 -13.54 10.82
C ALA A 74 8.31 -13.72 11.45
N THR A 75 7.52 -12.66 11.60
CA THR A 75 6.10 -12.88 11.95
C THR A 75 5.34 -13.45 10.75
N PRO A 76 4.32 -14.33 10.97
CA PRO A 76 3.48 -14.83 9.89
C PRO A 76 2.85 -13.72 9.04
N PHE A 77 2.55 -12.58 9.67
CA PHE A 77 2.02 -11.39 9.02
C PHE A 77 3.05 -10.74 8.08
N LEU A 78 4.28 -10.49 8.55
CA LEU A 78 5.34 -9.90 7.71
C LEU A 78 5.72 -10.82 6.55
N ASN A 79 5.73 -12.13 6.78
CA ASN A 79 5.98 -13.11 5.72
C ASN A 79 4.90 -13.07 4.62
N GLN A 80 3.64 -12.82 4.96
CA GLN A 80 2.58 -12.64 3.94
C GLN A 80 2.80 -11.39 3.09
N ILE A 81 3.23 -10.28 3.70
CA ILE A 81 3.54 -9.05 2.96
C ILE A 81 4.72 -9.30 2.03
N ARG A 82 5.83 -9.86 2.54
CA ARG A 82 7.02 -10.18 1.73
C ARG A 82 6.72 -11.14 0.59
N ALA A 83 5.89 -12.16 0.83
CA ALA A 83 5.46 -13.11 -0.20
C ALA A 83 4.64 -12.41 -1.30
N LEU A 84 3.82 -11.41 -0.96
CA LEU A 84 3.18 -10.57 -1.97
C LEU A 84 4.24 -9.79 -2.76
N GLY A 85 5.18 -9.12 -2.10
CA GLY A 85 6.24 -8.37 -2.77
C GLY A 85 7.11 -9.23 -3.70
N GLN A 86 7.41 -10.46 -3.33
CA GLN A 86 8.08 -11.42 -4.20
C GLN A 86 7.24 -11.75 -5.45
N ARG A 87 5.97 -12.15 -5.27
CA ARG A 87 5.07 -12.42 -6.41
C ARG A 87 4.93 -11.22 -7.34
N LEU A 88 4.75 -10.02 -6.79
CA LEU A 88 4.63 -8.79 -7.58
C LEU A 88 5.91 -8.45 -8.35
N ARG A 89 7.09 -8.83 -7.85
CA ARG A 89 8.36 -8.67 -8.59
C ARG A 89 8.43 -9.55 -9.84
N GLU A 90 7.80 -10.73 -9.83
CA GLU A 90 7.74 -11.64 -10.97
C GLU A 90 6.78 -11.19 -12.08
N PHE A 91 5.81 -10.31 -11.77
CA PHE A 91 4.88 -9.78 -12.77
C PHE A 91 5.48 -8.61 -13.59
N GLY A 92 5.11 -8.53 -14.87
CA GLY A 92 5.43 -7.43 -15.79
C GLY A 92 4.52 -6.19 -15.58
N ASP A 93 3.86 -5.71 -16.65
CA ASP A 93 2.95 -4.55 -16.54
C ASP A 93 1.69 -4.88 -15.73
N LEU A 94 1.51 -4.17 -14.61
CA LEU A 94 0.43 -4.39 -13.64
C LEU A 94 -0.87 -3.66 -14.00
N SER A 95 -0.84 -2.76 -14.97
CA SER A 95 -1.98 -1.87 -15.31
C SER A 95 -3.22 -2.63 -15.72
N ARG A 96 -3.02 -3.77 -16.38
CA ARG A 96 -4.10 -4.64 -16.88
C ARG A 96 -4.54 -5.69 -15.84
N SER A 97 -3.85 -5.79 -14.72
CA SER A 97 -4.12 -6.81 -13.70
C SER A 97 -4.99 -6.25 -12.58
N ARG A 98 -6.31 -6.42 -12.72
CA ARG A 98 -7.27 -6.15 -11.63
C ARG A 98 -6.97 -6.99 -10.39
N TYR A 99 -6.39 -8.18 -10.58
CA TYR A 99 -6.01 -9.09 -9.51
C TYR A 99 -4.97 -8.46 -8.58
N VAL A 100 -3.95 -7.81 -9.14
CA VAL A 100 -2.84 -7.24 -8.37
C VAL A 100 -3.28 -6.03 -7.54
N MET A 101 -4.08 -5.12 -8.10
CA MET A 101 -4.63 -4.01 -7.31
C MET A 101 -5.56 -4.52 -6.20
N CYS A 102 -6.34 -5.57 -6.44
CA CYS A 102 -7.10 -6.22 -5.38
C CYS A 102 -6.20 -6.82 -4.29
N GLU A 103 -5.09 -7.47 -4.64
CA GLU A 103 -4.15 -8.02 -3.66
C GLU A 103 -3.45 -6.93 -2.82
N ILE A 104 -3.09 -5.80 -3.43
CA ILE A 104 -2.54 -4.63 -2.73
C ILE A 104 -3.57 -4.11 -1.70
N ILE A 105 -4.81 -3.87 -2.13
CA ILE A 105 -5.90 -3.41 -1.26
C ILE A 105 -6.16 -4.40 -0.12
N GLN A 106 -6.25 -5.70 -0.43
CA GLN A 106 -6.47 -6.74 0.58
C GLN A 106 -5.32 -6.85 1.57
N THR A 107 -4.10 -6.52 1.15
CA THR A 107 -2.92 -6.51 2.02
C THR A 107 -2.94 -5.32 2.95
N GLU A 108 -3.34 -4.14 2.47
CA GLU A 108 -3.59 -2.98 3.33
C GLU A 108 -4.66 -3.27 4.40
N GLU A 109 -5.77 -3.91 4.01
CA GLU A 109 -6.81 -4.30 4.96
C GLU A 109 -6.34 -5.32 5.99
N ARG A 110 -5.48 -6.26 5.60
CA ARG A 110 -4.85 -7.20 6.53
C ARG A 110 -3.90 -6.48 7.48
N MET A 111 -3.12 -5.54 6.98
CA MET A 111 -2.22 -4.72 7.77
C MET A 111 -2.97 -3.90 8.82
N ILE A 112 -4.01 -3.16 8.42
CA ILE A 112 -4.85 -2.37 9.32
C ILE A 112 -5.47 -3.26 10.41
N ARG A 113 -5.98 -4.45 10.05
CA ARG A 113 -6.53 -5.41 11.02
C ARG A 113 -5.48 -5.92 11.99
N ARG A 114 -4.28 -6.26 11.51
CA ARG A 114 -3.17 -6.71 12.36
C ARG A 114 -2.75 -5.60 13.32
N PHE A 115 -2.62 -4.38 12.84
CA PHE A 115 -2.20 -3.25 13.67
C PHE A 115 -3.24 -2.95 14.74
N ARG A 116 -4.53 -2.98 14.41
CA ARG A 116 -5.59 -2.88 15.41
C ARG A 116 -5.46 -3.97 16.49
N ALA A 117 -5.26 -5.23 16.09
CA ALA A 117 -5.10 -6.33 17.04
C ALA A 117 -3.85 -6.19 17.92
N LEU A 118 -2.76 -5.61 17.40
CA LEU A 118 -1.56 -5.29 18.18
C LEU A 118 -1.82 -4.14 19.17
N ILE A 119 -2.54 -3.09 18.74
CA ILE A 119 -2.92 -1.96 19.59
C ILE A 119 -3.82 -2.39 20.74
N ASP A 120 -4.75 -3.32 20.47
CA ASP A 120 -5.66 -3.84 21.49
C ASP A 120 -4.93 -4.62 22.60
N GLN A 121 -3.73 -5.17 22.32
CA GLN A 121 -2.87 -5.84 23.31
C GLN A 121 -2.13 -4.84 24.24
N VAL A 122 -2.08 -3.56 23.89
CA VAL A 122 -1.45 -2.53 24.71
C VAL A 122 -2.37 -2.22 25.89
N THR A 123 -1.96 -2.59 27.11
CA THR A 123 -2.73 -2.33 28.34
C THR A 123 -2.70 -0.87 28.77
N ASP A 124 -1.65 -0.15 28.38
CA ASP A 124 -1.48 1.27 28.64
C ASP A 124 -2.43 2.13 27.79
N THR A 125 -3.36 2.83 28.45
CA THR A 125 -4.40 3.60 27.79
C THR A 125 -3.88 4.83 27.05
N ALA A 126 -2.79 5.44 27.52
CA ALA A 126 -2.18 6.59 26.85
C ALA A 126 -1.48 6.14 25.56
N TRP A 127 -0.74 5.04 25.63
CA TRP A 127 -0.10 4.42 24.47
C TRP A 127 -1.12 3.90 23.45
N ARG A 128 -2.18 3.23 23.91
CA ARG A 128 -3.27 2.78 23.04
C ARG A 128 -3.89 3.95 22.29
N LYS A 129 -4.24 5.05 22.99
CA LYS A 129 -4.79 6.26 22.35
C LYS A 129 -3.86 6.82 21.27
N ARG A 130 -2.55 6.92 21.55
CA ARG A 130 -1.56 7.41 20.58
C ARG A 130 -1.46 6.52 19.35
N LEU A 131 -1.37 5.20 19.53
CA LEU A 131 -1.33 4.27 18.41
C LEU A 131 -2.63 4.26 17.60
N THR A 132 -3.77 4.42 18.25
CA THR A 132 -5.06 4.55 17.56
C THR A 132 -5.12 5.79 16.68
N THR A 133 -4.50 6.91 17.07
CA THR A 133 -4.37 8.09 16.19
C THR A 133 -3.63 7.75 14.89
N TYR A 134 -2.58 6.95 14.96
CA TYR A 134 -1.84 6.50 13.77
C TYR A 134 -2.67 5.51 12.93
N LEU A 135 -3.45 4.63 13.57
CA LEU A 135 -4.39 3.75 12.87
C LEU A 135 -5.46 4.55 12.11
N PHE A 136 -5.98 5.64 12.68
CA PHE A 136 -6.93 6.52 11.97
C PHE A 136 -6.31 7.16 10.73
N ARG A 137 -5.07 7.63 10.81
CA ARG A 137 -4.34 8.15 9.64
C ARG A 137 -4.20 7.09 8.54
N MET A 138 -3.92 5.83 8.90
CA MET A 138 -3.89 4.74 7.92
C MET A 138 -5.25 4.50 7.25
N LEU A 139 -6.35 4.61 8.00
CA LEU A 139 -7.69 4.46 7.45
C LEU A 139 -8.01 5.58 6.44
N GLU A 140 -7.58 6.82 6.71
CA GLU A 140 -7.70 7.93 5.76
C GLU A 140 -6.91 7.67 4.47
N VAL A 141 -5.67 7.18 4.59
CA VAL A 141 -4.83 6.79 3.45
C VAL A 141 -5.51 5.67 2.63
N ARG A 142 -6.09 4.66 3.29
CA ARG A 142 -6.83 3.56 2.64
C ARG A 142 -8.04 4.04 1.84
N GLU A 143 -8.75 5.05 2.30
CA GLU A 143 -9.87 5.63 1.53
C GLU A 143 -9.40 6.24 0.20
N SER A 144 -8.15 6.72 0.12
CA SER A 144 -7.56 7.17 -1.14
C SER A 144 -7.29 6.00 -2.09
N ILE A 145 -6.82 4.85 -1.57
CA ILE A 145 -6.59 3.61 -2.33
C ILE A 145 -7.91 2.99 -2.80
N SER A 146 -8.96 2.99 -1.96
CA SER A 146 -10.24 2.40 -2.35
C SER A 146 -10.88 3.14 -3.53
N ARG A 147 -10.64 4.45 -3.65
CA ARG A 147 -11.05 5.26 -4.80
C ARG A 147 -10.32 4.87 -6.10
N LEU A 148 -9.06 4.41 -6.03
CA LEU A 148 -8.31 3.91 -7.19
C LEU A 148 -8.96 2.69 -7.84
N ARG A 149 -9.47 1.75 -7.03
CA ARG A 149 -10.17 0.56 -7.51
C ARG A 149 -11.32 0.92 -8.45
N ASN A 150 -12.04 1.98 -8.11
CA ASN A 150 -13.19 2.44 -8.87
C ASN A 150 -12.77 3.08 -10.21
N VAL A 151 -11.64 3.82 -10.22
CA VAL A 151 -11.06 4.38 -11.45
C VAL A 151 -10.60 3.28 -12.41
N GLN A 152 -9.84 2.30 -11.93
CA GLN A 152 -9.36 1.18 -12.76
C GLN A 152 -10.52 0.30 -13.28
N THR A 153 -11.56 0.10 -12.47
CA THR A 153 -12.78 -0.62 -12.89
C THR A 153 -13.49 0.13 -14.03
N ASN A 154 -13.49 1.45 -14.01
CA ASN A 154 -14.10 2.28 -15.06
C ASN A 154 -13.25 2.30 -16.34
N GLU A 155 -11.92 2.30 -16.25
CA GLU A 155 -11.04 2.20 -17.41
C GLU A 155 -11.15 0.85 -18.12
N TYR A 156 -11.19 -0.25 -17.36
CA TYR A 156 -11.37 -1.59 -17.93
C TYR A 156 -12.71 -1.72 -18.68
N LYS A 157 -13.78 -1.11 -18.14
CA LYS A 157 -15.10 -1.08 -18.79
C LYS A 157 -15.12 -0.23 -20.07
N ARG A 158 -14.20 0.72 -20.24
CA ARG A 158 -14.15 1.58 -21.44
C ARG A 158 -13.60 0.88 -22.68
N GLY A 159 -13.05 -0.33 -22.57
CA GLY A 159 -12.55 -1.12 -23.70
C GLY A 159 -11.39 -0.43 -24.46
N PRO A 160 -10.63 -1.16 -25.30
CA PRO A 160 -9.61 -0.53 -26.11
C PRO A 160 -10.32 0.37 -27.12
N THR A 161 -10.02 1.67 -27.09
CA THR A 161 -10.42 2.61 -28.13
C THR A 161 -9.96 2.02 -29.47
N GLN A 162 -10.90 1.54 -30.28
CA GLN A 162 -10.60 1.19 -31.67
C GLN A 162 -9.98 2.43 -32.30
N ARG A 163 -8.67 2.37 -32.60
CA ARG A 163 -8.07 3.28 -33.56
C ARG A 163 -8.93 3.17 -34.83
N PRO A 164 -9.32 4.28 -35.48
CA PRO A 164 -9.96 4.19 -36.77
C PRO A 164 -9.02 3.41 -37.70
N SER A 165 -9.47 2.22 -38.12
CA SER A 165 -8.83 1.48 -39.20
C SER A 165 -8.87 2.39 -40.42
N GLY A 166 -7.70 2.85 -40.87
CA GLY A 166 -7.57 3.50 -42.16
C GLY A 166 -7.93 2.48 -43.24
N ASN A 167 -9.19 2.45 -43.65
CA ASN A 167 -9.58 1.73 -44.85
C ASN A 167 -9.16 2.56 -46.06
N THR A 168 -7.98 2.22 -46.56
CA THR A 168 -7.61 2.35 -47.96
C THR A 168 -8.69 1.67 -48.80
N ALA A 169 -9.62 2.45 -49.35
CA ALA A 169 -10.50 2.02 -50.43
C ALA A 169 -10.04 2.70 -51.71
N GLY A 170 -9.10 2.05 -52.40
CA GLY A 170 -8.88 2.30 -53.81
C GLY A 170 -10.15 1.89 -54.56
N SER A 171 -10.87 2.87 -55.09
CA SER A 171 -11.85 2.64 -56.16
C SER A 171 -11.19 2.95 -57.49
N THR A 172 -10.59 1.92 -58.05
CA THR A 172 -10.43 1.72 -59.48
C THR A 172 -11.81 1.65 -60.14
N ASN A 173 -12.01 2.50 -61.15
CA ASN A 173 -12.79 2.32 -62.40
C ASN A 173 -13.71 3.50 -62.70
N ARG A 174 -13.38 4.24 -63.77
CA ARG A 174 -14.02 4.01 -65.08
C ARG A 174 -13.19 4.66 -66.20
N LEU A 175 -12.78 3.80 -67.13
CA LEU A 175 -12.42 4.11 -68.51
C LEU A 175 -13.65 3.88 -69.40
N ASN A 176 -13.66 4.59 -70.54
CA ASN A 176 -14.66 4.71 -71.61
C ASN A 176 -15.79 5.71 -71.37
#